data_AF-A0A1Y2UAJ4-F1
#
_entry.id   AF-A0A1Y2UAJ4-F1
#
_cell.length_a   1.000
_cell.length_b   1.000
_cell.length_c   1.000
_cell.angle_alpha   90.00
_cell.angle_beta   90.00
_cell.angle_gamma   90.00
#
_symmetry.space_group_name_H-M   'P 1'
#
loop_
_entity.id
_entity.type
_entity.pdbx_description
1 polymer ?
#
loop_
_entity_poly.entity_id
_entity_poly.type
_entity_poly.pdbx_seq_one_letter_code
_entity_poly.pdbx_strand_id
1 'polypeptide(L)'
;MNHIIASIYWIVLFVLQGGYIAHLFSGNVERVNAACSVGSHFIVNNLFHFAFVMLFVRSYFGWAELFIILNFINLTSLYFRHPGYAKFIHTPVVSGPLAWTFVAIYWNGAIMVPHPDTLVARIFG
;
A
#
# COMPACT_ATOMS: atom_id res chain seq x y z
N MET A 1 15.37 -3.37 7.48
CA MET A 1 14.55 -2.13 7.57
C MET A 1 14.71 -1.51 8.96
N ASN A 2 14.94 -0.20 9.06
CA ASN A 2 15.01 0.47 10.36
C ASN A 2 13.60 0.64 10.94
N HIS A 3 13.36 0.10 12.12
CA HIS A 3 12.05 0.08 12.77
C HIS A 3 11.52 1.49 13.11
N ILE A 4 12.40 2.46 13.42
CA ILE A 4 11.99 3.84 13.72
C ILE A 4 11.41 4.52 12.48
N ILE A 5 12.10 4.37 11.34
CA ILE A 5 11.66 4.96 10.06
C ILE A 5 10.31 4.36 9.65
N ALA A 6 10.16 3.04 9.78
CA ALA A 6 8.91 2.35 9.49
C ALA A 6 7.76 2.86 10.38
N SER A 7 7.99 3.01 11.69
CA SER A 7 6.98 3.52 12.61
C SER A 7 6.56 4.96 12.27
N ILE A 8 7.50 5.86 12.00
CA ILE A 8 7.20 7.23 11.59
C ILE A 8 6.37 7.25 10.30
N TYR A 9 6.78 6.45 9.31
CA TYR A 9 6.08 6.33 8.04
C TYR A 9 4.60 5.93 8.24
N TRP A 10 4.34 4.88 9.03
CA TRP A 10 2.98 4.40 9.28
C TRP A 10 2.13 5.38 10.08
N ILE A 11 2.69 6.02 11.12
CA ILE A 11 1.98 7.03 11.90
C ILE A 11 1.53 8.18 10.99
N VAL A 12 2.43 8.72 10.19
CA VAL A 12 2.12 9.81 9.25
C VAL A 12 1.07 9.36 8.23
N LEU A 13 1.23 8.16 7.67
CA LEU A 13 0.29 7.63 6.68
C LEU A 13 -1.12 7.50 7.26
N PHE A 14 -1.27 6.95 8.47
CA PHE A 14 -2.57 6.78 9.11
C PHE A 14 -3.23 8.11 9.48
N VAL A 15 -2.46 9.10 9.94
CA VAL A 15 -2.99 10.45 10.19
C VAL A 15 -3.56 11.05 8.90
N LEU A 16 -2.82 10.95 7.78
CA LEU A 16 -3.29 11.45 6.49
C LEU A 16 -4.52 10.67 5.98
N GLN A 17 -4.58 9.36 6.21
CA GLN A 17 -5.75 8.54 5.86
C GLN A 17 -6.99 8.91 6.69
N GLY A 18 -6.82 9.25 7.97
CA GLY A 18 -7.90 9.82 8.79
C GLY A 18 -8.45 11.12 8.20
N GLY A 19 -7.57 12.01 7.73
CA GLY A 19 -7.96 13.23 7.02
C GLY A 19 -8.73 12.95 5.72
N TYR A 20 -8.30 11.95 4.95
CA TYR A 20 -9.04 11.48 3.77
C TYR A 20 -10.44 10.97 4.13
N ILE A 21 -10.58 10.16 5.17
CA ILE A 21 -11.89 9.63 5.61
C ILE A 21 -12.83 10.78 5.98
N ALA A 22 -12.34 11.84 6.63
CA ALA A 22 -13.14 13.02 6.96
C ALA A 22 -13.73 13.71 5.70
N HIS A 23 -13.07 13.62 4.54
CA HIS A 23 -13.60 14.18 3.29
C HIS A 23 -14.85 13.45 2.78
N LEU A 24 -15.04 12.16 3.14
CA LEU A 24 -16.25 11.41 2.79
C LEU A 24 -17.50 11.96 3.50
N PHE A 25 -17.31 12.66 4.63
CA PHE A 25 -18.38 13.26 5.43
C PHE A 25 -18.45 14.79 5.24
N SER A 26 -17.79 15.34 4.22
CA SER A 26 -17.82 16.77 3.94
C SER A 26 -19.18 17.21 3.41
N GLY A 27 -19.65 18.39 3.80
CA GLY A 27 -20.84 19.02 3.20
C GLY A 27 -20.63 19.52 1.76
N ASN A 28 -19.40 19.46 1.22
CA ASN A 28 -19.08 19.84 -0.15
C ASN A 28 -19.11 18.62 -1.09
N VAL A 29 -20.03 18.65 -2.06
CA VAL A 29 -20.27 17.55 -3.01
C VAL A 29 -19.04 17.22 -3.86
N GLU A 30 -18.23 18.21 -4.25
CA GLU A 30 -17.02 18.01 -5.06
C GLU A 30 -15.97 17.23 -4.25
N ARG A 31 -15.81 17.55 -2.96
CA ARG A 31 -14.89 16.84 -2.06
C ARG A 31 -15.33 15.40 -1.83
N VAL A 32 -16.63 15.17 -1.63
CA VAL A 32 -17.17 13.82 -1.45
C VAL A 32 -16.99 13.01 -2.73
N ASN A 33 -17.31 13.56 -3.91
CA ASN A 33 -17.13 12.86 -5.18
C ASN A 33 -15.66 12.47 -5.44
N ALA A 34 -14.72 13.38 -5.16
CA ALA A 34 -13.29 13.09 -5.26
C ALA A 34 -12.82 12.04 -4.25
N ALA A 35 -13.40 12.00 -3.05
CA ALA A 35 -13.07 11.00 -2.05
C ALA A 35 -13.67 9.61 -2.39
N CYS A 36 -14.90 9.58 -2.91
CA CYS A 36 -15.61 8.36 -3.30
C CYS A 36 -14.96 7.68 -4.52
N SER A 37 -14.39 8.43 -5.46
CA SER A 37 -13.77 7.85 -6.66
C SER A 37 -12.53 6.99 -6.34
N VAL A 38 -11.87 7.24 -5.20
CA VAL A 38 -10.70 6.45 -4.74
C VAL A 38 -11.05 5.47 -3.62
N GLY A 39 -12.30 5.48 -3.14
CA GLY A 39 -12.72 4.74 -1.94
C GLY A 39 -12.66 3.22 -2.09
N SER A 40 -13.04 2.68 -3.25
CA SER A 40 -12.96 1.24 -3.51
C SER A 40 -11.51 0.73 -3.44
N HIS A 41 -10.59 1.45 -4.08
CA HIS A 41 -9.15 1.15 -4.06
C HIS A 41 -8.57 1.29 -2.65
N PHE A 42 -9.02 2.27 -1.86
CA PHE A 42 -8.63 2.43 -0.45
C PHE A 42 -9.05 1.21 0.39
N ILE A 43 -10.30 0.75 0.24
CA ILE A 43 -10.83 -0.43 0.95
C ILE A 43 -10.03 -1.67 0.56
N VAL A 44 -9.86 -1.92 -0.74
CA VAL A 44 -9.07 -3.06 -1.26
C VAL A 44 -7.65 -3.03 -0.73
N ASN A 45 -7.00 -1.86 -0.72
CA ASN A 45 -5.65 -1.71 -0.16
C ASN A 45 -5.58 -2.12 1.31
N ASN A 46 -6.54 -1.70 2.14
CA ASN A 46 -6.55 -2.07 3.56
C ASN A 46 -6.80 -3.58 3.77
N LEU A 47 -7.69 -4.18 2.98
CA LEU A 47 -7.95 -5.62 3.04
C LEU A 47 -6.73 -6.45 2.62
N PHE A 48 -6.06 -6.05 1.54
CA PHE A 48 -4.84 -6.72 1.09
C PHE A 48 -3.67 -6.50 2.05
N HIS A 49 -3.54 -5.30 2.63
CA HIS A 49 -2.53 -5.06 3.66
C HIS A 49 -2.78 -5.93 4.91
N PHE A 50 -4.04 -6.05 5.35
CA PHE A 50 -4.42 -6.96 6.43
C PHE A 50 -4.10 -8.43 6.11
N ALA A 51 -4.46 -8.89 4.92
CA ALA A 51 -4.16 -10.25 4.46
C ALA A 51 -2.64 -10.51 4.44
N PHE A 52 -1.86 -9.57 3.90
CA PHE A 52 -0.40 -9.61 3.92
C PHE A 52 0.13 -9.79 5.35
N VAL A 53 -0.27 -8.94 6.31
CA VAL A 53 0.22 -9.02 7.70
C VAL A 53 -0.11 -10.38 8.30
N MET A 54 -1.34 -10.88 8.11
CA MET A 54 -1.78 -12.17 8.65
C MET A 54 -1.01 -13.36 8.06
N LEU A 55 -0.69 -13.32 6.77
CA LEU A 55 0.11 -14.35 6.11
C LEU A 55 1.59 -14.27 6.53
N PHE A 56 2.13 -13.06 6.61
CA PHE A 56 3.53 -12.79 6.96
C PHE A 56 3.87 -13.28 8.37
N VAL A 57 3.03 -12.97 9.38
CA VAL A 57 3.28 -13.42 10.77
C VAL A 57 3.17 -14.93 10.95
N ARG A 58 2.63 -15.65 9.96
CA ARG A 58 2.50 -17.12 9.92
C ARG A 58 3.50 -17.78 8.97
N SER A 59 4.46 -17.00 8.45
CA SER A 59 5.50 -17.47 7.53
C SER A 59 4.99 -17.98 6.18
N TYR A 60 3.77 -17.64 5.77
CA TYR A 60 3.24 -17.93 4.43
C TYR A 60 3.72 -16.88 3.41
N PHE A 61 5.04 -16.76 3.24
CA PHE A 61 5.65 -15.67 2.47
C PHE A 61 5.26 -15.64 0.98
N GLY A 62 5.02 -16.79 0.36
CA GLY A 62 4.53 -16.85 -1.03
C GLY A 62 3.13 -16.27 -1.23
N TRP A 63 2.22 -16.59 -0.30
CA TRP A 63 0.89 -15.98 -0.31
C TRP A 63 0.94 -14.50 0.07
N ALA A 64 1.78 -14.15 1.03
CA ALA A 64 2.01 -12.76 1.42
C ALA A 64 2.48 -11.93 0.22
N GLU A 65 3.43 -12.44 -0.57
CA GLU A 65 3.95 -11.80 -1.79
C GLU A 65 2.84 -11.56 -2.82
N LEU A 66 2.02 -12.58 -3.08
CA LEU A 66 0.90 -12.48 -4.02
C LEU A 66 -0.05 -11.33 -3.64
N PHE A 67 -0.43 -11.21 -2.37
CA PHE A 67 -1.30 -10.13 -1.91
C PHE A 67 -0.64 -8.76 -2.01
N ILE A 68 0.68 -8.65 -1.77
CA ILE A 68 1.41 -7.39 -1.97
C ILE A 68 1.41 -7.00 -3.45
N ILE A 69 1.69 -7.94 -4.37
CA ILE A 69 1.71 -7.70 -5.82
C ILE A 69 0.31 -7.26 -6.32
N LEU A 70 -0.74 -7.96 -5.90
CA LEU A 70 -2.12 -7.57 -6.25
C LEU A 70 -2.45 -6.17 -5.74
N ASN A 71 -1.99 -5.81 -4.54
CA ASN A 71 -2.16 -4.46 -4.01
C ASN A 71 -1.34 -3.40 -4.76
N PHE A 72 -0.12 -3.75 -5.17
CA PHE A 72 0.71 -2.89 -6.00
C PHE A 72 0.02 -2.58 -7.34
N ILE A 73 -0.58 -3.59 -7.99
CA ILE A 73 -1.36 -3.40 -9.23
C ILE A 73 -2.59 -2.52 -8.96
N ASN A 74 -3.34 -2.77 -7.89
CA ASN A 74 -4.50 -1.96 -7.48
C ASN A 74 -4.14 -0.48 -7.37
N LEU A 75 -3.06 -0.15 -6.65
CA LEU A 75 -2.62 1.22 -6.42
C LEU A 75 -1.95 1.86 -7.63
N THR A 76 -1.21 1.08 -8.44
CA THR A 76 -0.63 1.55 -9.69
C THR A 76 -1.73 1.92 -10.69
N SER A 77 -2.79 1.12 -10.77
CA SER A 77 -3.94 1.43 -11.62
C SER A 77 -4.59 2.75 -11.22
N LEU A 78 -4.73 3.00 -9.91
CA LEU A 78 -5.27 4.25 -9.37
C LEU A 78 -4.33 5.44 -9.64
N TYR A 79 -3.02 5.24 -9.48
CA TYR A 79 -1.98 6.25 -9.72
C TYR A 79 -2.04 6.80 -11.15
N PHE A 80 -2.18 5.93 -12.15
CA PHE A 80 -2.24 6.37 -13.54
C PHE A 80 -3.63 6.85 -13.99
N ARG A 81 -4.71 6.38 -13.35
CA ARG A 81 -6.07 6.76 -13.73
C ARG A 81 -6.43 8.18 -13.30
N HIS A 82 -5.84 8.68 -12.22
CA HIS A 82 -6.19 9.98 -11.65
C HIS A 82 -4.98 10.86 -11.27
N PRO A 83 -4.12 11.21 -12.25
CA PRO A 83 -2.91 12.00 -11.99
C PRO A 83 -3.19 13.44 -11.51
N GLY A 84 -4.42 13.94 -11.72
CA GLY A 84 -4.83 15.31 -11.39
C GLY A 84 -5.54 15.47 -10.04
N TYR A 85 -5.70 14.42 -9.23
CA TYR A 85 -6.36 14.56 -7.94
C TYR A 85 -5.56 15.38 -6.94
N ALA A 86 -6.28 16.08 -6.05
CA ALA A 86 -5.68 16.89 -5.01
C ALA A 86 -4.66 16.05 -4.23
N LYS A 87 -3.44 16.58 -4.09
CA LYS A 87 -2.31 15.90 -3.43
C LYS A 87 -2.70 15.34 -2.06
N PHE A 88 -3.59 16.05 -1.35
CA PHE A 88 -4.08 15.67 -0.03
C PHE A 88 -4.92 14.37 -0.01
N ILE A 89 -5.55 13.98 -1.12
CA ILE A 89 -6.23 12.69 -1.28
C ILE A 89 -5.24 11.66 -1.86
N HIS A 90 -4.44 12.11 -2.83
CA HIS A 90 -3.52 11.24 -3.56
C HIS A 90 -2.40 10.65 -2.68
N THR A 91 -1.82 11.46 -1.79
CA THR A 91 -0.73 11.03 -0.91
C THR A 91 -1.16 9.91 0.06
N PRO A 92 -2.23 10.03 0.88
CA PRO A 92 -2.62 8.98 1.82
C PRO A 92 -3.20 7.72 1.20
N VAL A 93 -3.86 7.83 0.05
CA VAL A 93 -4.63 6.73 -0.54
C VAL A 93 -3.86 6.03 -1.66
N VAL A 94 -2.93 6.73 -2.32
CA VAL A 94 -2.26 6.24 -3.53
C VAL A 94 -0.75 6.18 -3.34
N SER A 95 -0.06 7.32 -3.29
CA SER A 95 1.41 7.38 -3.35
C SER A 95 2.07 6.79 -2.11
N GLY A 96 1.52 7.08 -0.92
CA GLY A 96 1.98 6.51 0.33
C GLY A 96 1.89 4.98 0.29
N PRO A 97 0.69 4.39 0.23
CA PRO A 97 0.52 2.94 0.20
C PRO A 97 1.29 2.26 -0.94
N LEU A 98 1.40 2.90 -2.11
CA LEU A 98 2.15 2.38 -3.25
C LEU A 98 3.66 2.30 -2.96
N ALA A 99 4.22 3.31 -2.29
CA ALA A 99 5.62 3.28 -1.88
C ALA A 99 5.89 2.13 -0.89
N TRP A 100 4.95 1.86 0.03
CA TRP A 100 5.07 0.72 0.93
C TRP A 100 4.99 -0.62 0.18
N THR A 101 4.01 -0.81 -0.71
CA THR A 101 3.88 -2.08 -1.46
C THR A 101 5.13 -2.35 -2.29
N PHE A 102 5.73 -1.32 -2.90
CA PHE A 102 7.01 -1.45 -3.58
C PHE A 102 8.12 -1.98 -2.66
N VAL A 103 8.33 -1.35 -1.49
CA VAL A 103 9.34 -1.80 -0.52
C VAL A 103 9.02 -3.21 0.00
N ALA A 104 7.75 -3.52 0.24
CA ALA A 104 7.30 -4.78 0.78
C ALA A 104 7.52 -5.96 -0.17
N ILE A 105 7.42 -5.77 -1.49
CA ILE A 105 7.74 -6.78 -2.51
C ILE A 105 9.19 -7.27 -2.34
N TYR A 106 10.15 -6.34 -2.32
CA TYR A 106 11.56 -6.71 -2.15
C TYR A 106 11.83 -7.29 -0.75
N TRP A 107 11.22 -6.72 0.28
CA TRP A 107 11.43 -7.17 1.65
C TRP A 107 10.88 -8.58 1.92
N ASN A 108 9.63 -8.86 1.52
CA ASN A 108 9.03 -10.18 1.67
C ASN A 108 9.64 -11.20 0.69
N GLY A 109 9.91 -10.79 -0.55
CA GLY A 109 10.62 -11.61 -1.54
C GLY A 109 11.99 -12.09 -1.05
N ALA A 110 12.78 -11.20 -0.44
CA ALA A 110 14.08 -11.56 0.14
C ALA A 110 13.97 -12.57 1.29
N ILE A 111 12.90 -12.51 2.09
CA ILE A 111 12.65 -13.48 3.18
C ILE A 111 12.14 -14.81 2.61
N MET A 112 11.34 -14.77 1.55
CA MET A 112 10.76 -15.95 0.91
C MET A 112 11.80 -16.87 0.26
N VAL A 113 12.95 -16.34 -0.15
CA VAL A 113 14.02 -17.09 -0.84
C VAL A 113 15.21 -17.31 0.11
N PRO A 114 15.32 -18.47 0.78
CA PRO A 114 16.34 -18.70 1.80
C PRO A 114 17.76 -18.92 1.24
N HIS A 115 17.93 -19.09 -0.08
CA HIS A 115 19.23 -19.39 -0.70
C HIS A 115 19.68 -18.28 -1.67
N PRO A 116 20.74 -17.52 -1.34
CA PRO A 116 21.23 -16.40 -2.15
C PRO A 116 21.84 -16.83 -3.50
N ASP A 117 22.14 -18.11 -3.67
CA ASP A 117 22.74 -18.65 -4.90
C ASP A 117 21.71 -18.96 -6.00
N THR A 118 20.41 -18.84 -5.69
CA THR A 118 19.36 -19.03 -6.68
C THR A 118 19.27 -17.81 -7.61
N LEU A 119 18.96 -18.05 -8.89
CA LEU A 119 18.79 -16.99 -9.89
C LEU A 119 17.79 -15.91 -9.43
N VAL A 120 16.75 -16.32 -8.70
CA VAL A 120 15.74 -15.43 -8.12
C VAL A 120 16.37 -14.48 -7.11
N ALA A 121 17.16 -14.99 -6.15
CA ALA A 121 17.83 -14.14 -5.16
C ALA A 121 18.83 -13.16 -5.79
N ARG A 122 19.43 -13.50 -6.93
CA ARG A 122 20.37 -12.62 -7.66
C ARG A 122 19.70 -11.52 -8.49
N ILE A 123 18.47 -11.74 -8.95
CA ILE A 123 17.73 -10.74 -9.75
C ILE A 123 16.99 -9.75 -8.82
N PHE A 124 16.58 -10.19 -7.64
CA PHE A 124 15.72 -9.42 -6.72
C PHE A 124 16.41 -8.98 -5.41
N GLY A 125 17.65 -9.39 -5.15
CA GLY A 125 18.42 -9.08 -3.94
C GLY A 125 19.31 -7.85 -4.04
#